data_AF-A0A4U6MH09-F1
#
_entry.id   AF-A0A4U6MH09-F1
#
_cell.length_a   1.000
_cell.length_b   1.000
_cell.length_c   1.000
_cell.angle_alpha   90.00
_cell.angle_beta   90.00
_cell.angle_gamma   90.00
#
_symmetry.space_group_name_H-M   'P 1'
#
loop_
_entity.id
_entity.type
_entity.pdbx_description
1 polymer ?
#
loop_
_entity_poly.entity_id
_entity_poly.type
_entity_poly.pdbx_seq_one_letter_code
_entity_poly.pdbx_strand_id
1 'polypeptide(L)' 'WHRLSDAELAHLNAMLPTPPAHHPHYAFRFIDLFAGIGGIRRGFEAIGGQCVFTSEWNKHAVRTYKANHYCDPLQ' A
#
# COMPACT_ATOMS: atom_id res chain seq x y z
N TRP A 1 6.14 -9.98 29.93
CA TRP A 1 5.59 -9.99 28.57
C TRP A 1 4.30 -9.20 28.57
N HIS A 2 4.30 -7.95 28.11
CA HIS A 2 3.07 -7.15 27.99
C HIS A 2 2.40 -7.51 26.66
N ARG A 3 1.15 -7.96 26.72
CA ARG A 3 0.28 -8.06 25.54
C ARG A 3 -0.27 -6.68 25.24
N LEU A 4 -0.41 -6.36 23.95
CA LEU A 4 -1.13 -5.17 23.50
C LEU A 4 -2.59 -5.27 23.97
N SER A 5 -3.14 -4.15 24.43
CA SER A 5 -4.58 -3.99 24.64
C SER A 5 -5.31 -3.89 23.30
N ASP A 6 -6.63 -4.14 23.32
CA ASP A 6 -7.45 -4.03 22.11
C ASP A 6 -7.44 -2.61 21.53
N ALA A 7 -7.40 -1.59 22.40
CA ALA A 7 -7.32 -0.19 21.99
C ALA A 7 -6.00 0.14 21.28
N GLU A 8 -4.86 -0.35 21.80
CA GLU A 8 -3.56 -0.18 21.16
C GLU A 8 -3.51 -0.91 19.82
N LEU A 9 -4.01 -2.14 19.75
CA LEU A 9 -4.08 -2.91 18.51
C LEU A 9 -4.93 -2.20 17.45
N ALA A 10 -6.11 -1.70 17.83
CA ALA A 10 -6.99 -0.94 16.93
C ALA A 10 -6.30 0.33 16.41
N HIS A 11 -5.59 1.05 17.29
CA HIS A 11 -4.84 2.25 16.90
C HIS A 11 -3.70 1.94 15.93
N LEU A 12 -2.92 0.88 16.17
CA LEU A 12 -1.84 0.46 15.28
C LEU A 12 -2.36 0.05 13.89
N ASN A 13 -3.46 -0.69 13.84
CA ASN A 13 -4.08 -1.10 12.58
C ASN A 13 -4.60 0.09 11.77
N ALA A 14 -5.13 1.12 12.43
CA ALA A 14 -5.62 2.33 11.75
C ALA A 14 -4.52 3.17 11.09
N MET A 15 -3.24 2.93 11.43
CA MET A 15 -2.10 3.59 10.79
C MET A 15 -1.66 2.94 9.48
N LEU A 16 -2.20 1.76 9.13
CA LEU A 16 -1.88 1.06 7.89
C LEU A 16 -2.87 1.47 6.78
N PRO A 17 -2.42 1.55 5.52
CA PRO A 17 -3.33 1.78 4.40
C PRO A 17 -4.32 0.62 4.27
N THR A 18 -5.57 0.93 3.94
CA THR A 18 -6.61 -0.06 3.65
C THR A 18 -6.62 -0.43 2.17
N PRO A 19 -7.04 -1.66 1.81
CA PRO A 19 -7.23 -2.03 0.42
C PRO A 19 -8.34 -1.17 -0.22
N PRO A 20 -8.29 -0.96 -1.55
CA PRO A 20 -9.35 -0.26 -2.26
C PRO A 20 -10.67 -1.04 -2.22
N ALA A 21 -11.80 -0.36 -2.34
CA ALA A 21 -13.14 -0.96 -2.23
C ALA A 21 -13.42 -2.08 -3.25
N HIS A 22 -12.72 -2.08 -4.40
CA HIS A 22 -12.84 -3.11 -5.42
C HIS A 22 -11.93 -4.33 -5.19
N HIS A 23 -11.05 -4.32 -4.18
CA HIS A 23 -10.23 -5.48 -3.82
C HIS A 23 -11.12 -6.69 -3.46
N PRO A 24 -10.80 -7.91 -3.92
CA PRO A 24 -9.61 -8.32 -4.68
C PRO A 24 -9.78 -8.27 -6.22
N HIS A 25 -10.86 -7.69 -6.74
CA HIS A 25 -11.18 -7.66 -8.16
C HIS A 25 -10.68 -6.37 -8.83
N TYR A 26 -9.59 -6.50 -9.59
CA TYR A 26 -8.95 -5.39 -10.31
C TYR A 26 -9.22 -5.44 -11.81
N ALA A 27 -9.25 -4.28 -12.46
CA ALA A 27 -9.53 -4.15 -13.90
C ALA A 27 -8.32 -4.53 -14.77
N PHE A 28 -7.11 -4.20 -14.33
CA PHE A 28 -5.86 -4.52 -15.02
C PHE A 28 -4.68 -4.55 -14.03
N ARG A 29 -3.52 -5.02 -14.49
CA ARG A 29 -2.28 -5.12 -13.71
C ARG A 29 -1.22 -4.17 -14.26
N PHE A 30 -0.43 -3.55 -13.38
CA PHE A 30 0.68 -2.68 -13.77
C PHE A 30 1.88 -2.81 -12.82
N ILE A 31 3.04 -2.31 -13.25
CA ILE A 31 4.26 -2.20 -12.45
C ILE A 31 4.63 -0.73 -12.26
N ASP A 32 5.30 -0.41 -11.15
CA ASP A 32 5.64 0.97 -10.75
C ASP A 32 7.17 1.10 -10.56
N LEU A 33 7.86 1.60 -11.58
CA LEU A 33 9.33 1.71 -11.60
C LEU A 33 9.77 3.14 -11.26
N PHE A 34 10.81 3.28 -10.44
CA PHE A 34 11.26 4.58 -9.91
C PHE A 34 10.12 5.32 -9.21
N ALA A 35 9.39 4.57 -8.39
CA ALA A 35 8.05 4.93 -7.92
C ALA A 35 8.01 6.16 -7.00
N GLY A 36 9.13 6.54 -6.39
CA GLY A 36 9.19 7.56 -5.36
C GLY A 36 8.18 7.27 -4.25
N ILE A 37 7.24 8.19 -4.04
CA ILE A 37 6.15 8.05 -3.05
C ILE A 37 4.79 7.62 -3.69
N GLY A 38 4.81 7.20 -4.96
CA GLY A 38 3.65 6.62 -5.64
C GLY A 38 2.71 7.62 -6.31
N GLY A 39 3.25 8.71 -6.86
CA GLY A 39 2.44 9.71 -7.59
C GLY A 39 1.72 9.12 -8.81
N ILE A 40 2.44 8.36 -9.64
CA ILE A 40 1.89 7.73 -10.85
C ILE A 40 0.93 6.60 -10.49
N ARG A 41 1.29 5.77 -9.49
CA ARG A 41 0.44 4.70 -8.95
C ARG A 41 -0.99 5.17 -8.68
N ARG A 42 -1.14 6.33 -8.01
CA ARG A 42 -2.47 6.89 -7.67
C ARG A 42 -3.37 7.05 -8.90
N GLY A 43 -2.82 7.43 -10.04
CA GLY A 43 -3.59 7.56 -11.27
C GLY A 43 -4.13 6.22 -11.77
N PHE A 44 -3.29 5.19 -11.79
CA PHE A 44 -3.70 3.85 -12.22
C PHE A 44 -4.63 3.14 -11.24
N GLU A 45 -4.43 3.29 -9.93
CA GLU A 45 -5.34 2.74 -8.93
C GLU A 45 -6.73 3.41 -8.96
N ALA A 46 -6.80 4.70 -9.28
CA ALA A 46 -8.07 5.42 -9.40
C ALA A 46 -8.95 4.87 -10.54
N ILE A 47 -8.37 4.21 -11.54
CA ILE A 47 -9.09 3.55 -12.63
C ILE A 47 -9.14 2.01 -12.47
N GLY A 48 -8.87 1.49 -11.26
CA GLY A 48 -9.02 0.08 -10.93
C GLY A 48 -7.80 -0.80 -11.23
N GLY A 49 -6.62 -0.21 -11.43
CA GLY A 49 -5.38 -0.96 -11.63
C GLY A 49 -4.83 -1.58 -10.35
N GLN A 50 -4.26 -2.79 -10.46
CA GLN A 50 -3.49 -3.45 -9.41
C GLN A 50 -1.99 -3.23 -9.64
N CYS A 51 -1.29 -2.63 -8.66
CA CYS A 51 0.17 -2.60 -8.66
C CYS A 51 0.71 -3.98 -8.23
N VAL A 52 1.40 -4.68 -9.13
CA VAL A 52 1.90 -6.05 -8.88
C VAL A 52 3.41 -6.11 -8.70
N PHE A 53 4.11 -4.99 -8.89
CA PHE A 53 5.53 -4.83 -8.61
C PHE A 53 5.89 -3.35 -8.44
N THR A 54 6.79 -3.05 -7.50
CA THR A 54 7.28 -1.70 -7.25
C THR A 54 8.80 -1.71 -7.13
N SER A 55 9.47 -0.78 -7.80
CA SER A 55 10.91 -0.54 -7.64
C SER A 55 11.18 0.90 -7.23
N GLU A 56 11.85 1.06 -6.09
CA GLU A 56 12.30 2.36 -5.59
C GLU A 56 13.56 2.15 -4.73
N TRP A 57 14.59 2.98 -4.96
CA TRP A 57 15.88 2.86 -4.30
C TRP A 57 15.95 3.66 -2.99
N ASN A 58 15.24 4.79 -2.91
CA ASN A 58 15.25 5.66 -1.76
C ASN A 58 14.40 5.07 -0.62
N LYS A 59 15.07 4.57 0.41
CA LYS A 59 14.42 3.93 1.57
C LYS A 59 13.42 4.84 2.31
N HIS A 60 13.64 6.15 2.31
CA HIS A 60 12.69 7.10 2.90
C HIS A 60 11.44 7.25 2.04
N ALA A 61 11.59 7.26 0.72
CA ALA A 61 10.46 7.24 -0.20
C ALA A 61 9.64 5.95 -0.07
N VAL A 62 10.32 4.79 0.03
CA VAL A 62 9.67 3.49 0.27
C VAL A 62 8.85 3.49 1.56
N ARG A 63 9.35 4.08 2.65
CA ARG A 63 8.61 4.19 3.91
C ARG A 63 7.31 4.98 3.71
N THR A 64 7.39 6.14 3.04
CA THR A 64 6.20 6.96 2.74
C THR A 64 5.24 6.24 1.80
N TYR A 65 5.77 5.53 0.81
CA TYR A 65 4.99 4.75 -0.14
C TYR A 65 4.15 3.68 0.57
N LYS A 66 4.78 2.84 1.41
CA LYS A 66 4.11 1.77 2.15
C LYS A 66 3.11 2.27 3.19
N ALA A 67 3.29 3.48 3.70
CA ALA A 67 2.35 4.09 4.63
C ALA A 67 1.05 4.56 3.96
N ASN A 68 1.05 4.79 2.64
CA ASN A 68 -0.08 5.37 1.92
C ASN A 68 -0.74 4.42 0.92
N HIS A 69 -0.02 3.41 0.45
CA HIS A 69 -0.50 2.49 -0.58
C HIS A 69 -0.55 1.07 -0.03
N TYR A 70 -1.71 0.42 -0.16
CA TYR A 70 -1.87 -0.97 0.26
C TYR A 70 -1.01 -1.89 -0.60
N CYS A 71 -0.12 -2.64 0.04
CA CYS A 71 0.67 -3.70 -0.58
C CYS A 71 0.29 -5.00 0.13
N ASP A 72 -0.38 -5.90 -0.58
CA ASP A 72 -0.83 -7.18 -0.02
C ASP A 72 0.39 -7.95 0.53
N PRO A 73 0.45 -8.25 1.84
CA PRO A 73 1.56 -8.98 2.44
C PRO A 73 1.62 -10.46 2.03
N LEU A 74 0.58 -10.99 1.37
CA LEU A 74 0.50 -12.37 0.90
C LEU A 74 0.90 -12.54 -0.57
N GLN A 75 1.16 -11.44 -1.29
CA GLN A 75 1.68 -11.42 -2.67
C GLN A 75 3.21 -11.27 -2.68
#